data_AF-A0A357JEZ6-F1
#
_entry.id   AF-A0A357JEZ6-F1
#
_cell.length_a   1.000
_cell.length_b   1.000
_cell.length_c   1.000
_cell.angle_alpha   90.00
_cell.angle_beta   90.00
_cell.angle_gamma   90.00
#
_symmetry.space_group_name_H-M   'P 1'
#
loop_
_entity.id
_entity.type
_entity.pdbx_description
1 polymer ?
#
loop_
_entity_poly.entity_id
_entity_poly.type
_entity_poly.pdbx_seq_one_letter_code
_entity_poly.pdbx_strand_id
1 'polypeptide(L)'
;NACNACNGCHTDKTAQWASKFVNSKYGDVRAEHFSDNLLAGYHGDNNAFFNVFSKTNNPDIIRATALNQYGSQPLSKEVINKILTFVNDSSALVRNETILTLGKLNQVDLSKIIELLLIDSVRLVRISAARYLSMKNNEVLEHNNYKKVKKEYLNELKVNADFAPGQHQIALYHSGKRK
;
A
#
# COMPACT_ATOMS: atom_id res chain seq x y z
N ASN A 1 1.52 -28.23 6.10
CA ASN A 1 0.40 -28.95 5.46
C ASN A 1 -0.55 -27.96 4.81
N ALA A 2 -0.27 -27.52 3.58
CA ALA A 2 -1.24 -26.73 2.82
C ALA A 2 -2.33 -27.67 2.31
N CYS A 3 -3.59 -27.38 2.62
CA CYS A 3 -4.73 -28.18 2.19
C CYS A 3 -4.92 -27.99 0.66
N ASN A 4 -5.14 -29.09 -0.09
CA ASN A 4 -5.49 -28.97 -1.50
C ASN A 4 -6.91 -28.44 -1.64
N ALA A 5 -7.07 -27.21 -2.17
CA ALA A 5 -8.36 -26.57 -2.36
C ALA A 5 -9.35 -27.43 -3.17
N CYS A 6 -8.87 -28.24 -4.11
CA CYS A 6 -9.72 -29.11 -4.92
C CYS A 6 -10.39 -30.22 -4.08
N ASN A 7 -9.66 -30.81 -3.13
CA ASN A 7 -10.16 -31.95 -2.35
C ASN A 7 -11.10 -31.53 -1.21
N GLY A 8 -11.30 -30.23 -0.99
CA GLY A 8 -12.37 -29.73 -0.13
C GLY A 8 -13.77 -30.02 -0.70
N CYS A 9 -13.92 -30.02 -2.03
CA CYS A 9 -15.18 -30.35 -2.71
C CYS A 9 -15.13 -31.73 -3.40
N HIS A 10 -13.96 -32.16 -3.87
CA HIS A 10 -13.76 -33.46 -4.53
C HIS A 10 -13.13 -34.47 -3.56
N THR A 11 -13.92 -34.93 -2.59
CA THR A 11 -13.47 -35.83 -1.51
C THR A 11 -13.18 -37.26 -1.99
N ASP A 12 -13.69 -37.63 -3.16
CA ASP A 12 -13.45 -38.91 -3.84
C ASP A 12 -12.16 -38.91 -4.70
N LYS A 13 -11.50 -37.76 -4.84
CA LYS A 13 -10.30 -37.60 -5.66
C LYS A 13 -9.06 -37.43 -4.78
N THR A 14 -7.89 -37.75 -5.35
CA THR A 14 -6.61 -37.58 -4.66
C THR A 14 -5.96 -36.22 -4.99
N ALA A 15 -4.96 -35.82 -4.21
CA ALA A 15 -4.15 -34.63 -4.53
C ALA A 15 -3.38 -34.79 -5.85
N GLN A 16 -2.88 -36.00 -6.17
CA GLN A 16 -2.29 -36.29 -7.47
C GLN A 16 -3.28 -36.10 -8.62
N TRP A 17 -4.55 -36.49 -8.46
CA TRP A 17 -5.57 -36.24 -9.49
C TRP A 17 -5.72 -34.74 -9.76
N ALA A 18 -5.81 -33.93 -8.71
CA ALA A 18 -5.97 -32.48 -8.85
C ALA A 18 -4.76 -31.84 -9.56
N SER A 19 -3.54 -32.21 -9.17
CA SER A 19 -2.31 -31.74 -9.81
C SER A 19 -2.28 -32.12 -11.31
N LYS A 20 -2.55 -33.39 -11.65
CA LYS A 20 -2.62 -33.84 -13.05
C LYS A 20 -3.71 -33.12 -13.84
N PHE A 21 -4.87 -32.85 -13.23
CA PHE A 21 -5.96 -32.13 -13.88
C PHE A 21 -5.55 -30.69 -14.22
N VAL A 22 -4.94 -29.99 -13.27
CA VAL A 22 -4.44 -28.61 -13.46
C VAL A 22 -3.33 -28.56 -14.51
N ASN A 23 -2.43 -29.55 -14.53
CA ASN A 23 -1.42 -29.66 -15.58
C ASN A 23 -2.05 -29.93 -16.95
N SER A 24 -3.08 -30.78 -17.03
CA SER A 24 -3.77 -31.08 -18.30
C SER A 24 -4.43 -29.84 -18.93
N LYS A 25 -4.79 -28.84 -18.11
CA LYS A 25 -5.48 -27.62 -18.57
C LYS A 25 -4.54 -26.48 -18.92
N TYR A 26 -3.36 -26.44 -18.31
CA TYR A 26 -2.51 -25.23 -18.35
C TYR A 26 -1.02 -25.54 -18.57
N GLY A 27 -0.66 -26.80 -18.76
CA GLY A 27 0.71 -27.25 -18.92
C GLY A 27 1.46 -27.49 -17.60
N ASP A 28 2.60 -28.16 -17.74
CA ASP A 28 3.51 -28.50 -16.62
C ASP A 28 4.44 -27.33 -16.25
N VAL A 29 4.57 -26.33 -17.13
CA VAL A 29 5.39 -25.13 -16.92
C VAL A 29 4.47 -23.92 -16.85
N ARG A 30 4.61 -23.13 -15.77
CA ARG A 30 3.89 -21.87 -15.59
C ARG A 30 4.75 -20.72 -16.10
N ALA A 31 4.12 -19.73 -16.72
CA ALA A 31 4.78 -18.48 -17.04
C ALA A 31 5.21 -17.76 -15.76
N GLU A 32 6.26 -16.93 -15.86
CA GLU A 32 6.67 -16.06 -14.75
C GLU A 32 5.47 -15.22 -14.28
N HIS A 33 5.24 -15.20 -12.97
CA HIS A 33 4.14 -14.45 -12.38
C HIS A 33 4.61 -13.71 -11.13
N PHE A 34 4.02 -12.53 -10.87
CA PHE A 34 4.39 -11.70 -9.71
C PHE A 34 4.20 -12.43 -8.37
N SER A 35 3.33 -13.45 -8.33
CA SER A 35 3.05 -14.24 -7.12
C SER A 35 4.30 -14.93 -6.58
N ASP A 36 5.24 -15.31 -7.44
CA ASP A 36 6.45 -16.00 -7.01
C ASP A 36 7.35 -15.06 -6.19
N ASN A 37 7.46 -13.81 -6.63
CA ASN A 37 8.18 -12.77 -5.89
C ASN A 37 7.41 -12.32 -4.64
N LEU A 38 6.07 -12.24 -4.70
CA LEU A 38 5.27 -11.98 -3.49
C LEU A 38 5.49 -13.07 -2.44
N LEU A 39 5.43 -14.34 -2.85
CA LEU A 39 5.61 -15.49 -1.97
C LEU A 39 7.02 -15.49 -1.35
N ALA A 40 8.06 -15.25 -2.14
CA ALA A 40 9.42 -15.09 -1.64
C ALA A 40 9.52 -13.94 -0.62
N GLY A 41 8.86 -12.81 -0.88
CA GLY A 41 8.76 -11.70 0.05
C GLY A 41 8.10 -12.07 1.37
N TYR A 42 6.99 -12.80 1.32
CA TYR A 42 6.32 -13.32 2.52
C TYR A 42 7.17 -14.35 3.28
N HIS A 43 8.14 -14.99 2.63
CA HIS A 43 9.13 -15.87 3.25
C HIS A 43 10.41 -15.14 3.70
N GLY A 44 10.43 -13.80 3.65
CA GLY A 44 11.50 -12.97 4.21
C GLY A 44 12.44 -12.34 3.18
N ASP A 45 12.28 -12.62 1.89
CA ASP A 45 13.05 -11.93 0.85
C ASP A 45 12.44 -10.56 0.51
N ASN A 46 12.79 -9.55 1.31
CA ASN A 46 12.28 -8.19 1.10
C ASN A 46 12.59 -7.63 -0.31
N ASN A 47 13.69 -8.05 -0.96
CA ASN A 47 14.00 -7.60 -2.31
C ASN A 47 13.02 -8.16 -3.34
N ALA A 48 12.40 -9.30 -3.08
CA ALA A 48 11.36 -9.83 -3.93
C ALA A 48 10.12 -8.91 -3.98
N PHE A 49 9.74 -8.26 -2.87
CA PHE A 49 8.69 -7.23 -2.91
C PHE A 49 9.10 -6.05 -3.80
N PHE A 50 10.36 -5.60 -3.71
CA PHE A 50 10.89 -4.55 -4.59
C PHE A 50 10.76 -4.93 -6.07
N ASN A 51 11.08 -6.17 -6.43
CA ASN A 51 10.92 -6.68 -7.79
C ASN A 51 9.46 -6.66 -8.26
N VAL A 52 8.48 -6.77 -7.34
CA VAL A 52 7.06 -6.69 -7.69
C VAL A 52 6.64 -5.25 -7.95
N PHE A 53 6.89 -4.31 -7.03
CA PHE A 53 6.36 -2.96 -7.16
C PHE A 53 7.15 -2.07 -8.13
N SER A 54 8.42 -2.39 -8.42
CA SER A 54 9.22 -1.67 -9.43
C SER A 54 8.88 -2.05 -10.88
N LYS A 55 8.27 -3.22 -11.10
CA LYS A 55 7.84 -3.70 -12.43
C LYS A 55 6.49 -3.10 -12.81
N THR A 56 6.47 -2.13 -13.73
CA THR A 56 5.26 -1.40 -14.16
C THR A 56 4.26 -2.24 -14.96
N ASN A 57 4.67 -3.41 -15.46
CA ASN A 57 3.77 -4.37 -16.11
C ASN A 57 2.95 -5.21 -15.11
N ASN A 58 3.30 -5.20 -13.82
CA ASN A 58 2.47 -5.82 -12.79
C ASN A 58 1.23 -4.96 -12.53
N PRO A 59 0.08 -5.58 -12.18
CA PRO A 59 -1.12 -4.81 -11.87
C PRO A 59 -0.89 -3.83 -10.71
N ASP A 60 -1.39 -2.61 -10.85
CA ASP A 60 -1.21 -1.53 -9.89
C ASP A 60 -1.53 -1.90 -8.43
N ILE A 61 -2.61 -2.65 -8.21
CA ILE A 61 -3.01 -3.10 -6.87
C ILE A 61 -1.99 -4.08 -6.25
N ILE A 62 -1.36 -4.90 -7.08
CA ILE A 62 -0.31 -5.84 -6.67
C ILE A 62 0.95 -5.07 -6.33
N ARG A 63 1.31 -4.07 -7.14
CA ARG A 63 2.44 -3.18 -6.88
C ARG A 63 2.25 -2.42 -5.55
N ALA A 64 1.07 -1.84 -5.32
CA ALA A 64 0.74 -1.20 -4.06
C ALA A 64 0.82 -2.20 -2.88
N THR A 65 0.30 -3.41 -3.04
CA THR A 65 0.38 -4.44 -1.99
C THR A 65 1.83 -4.80 -1.65
N ALA A 66 2.68 -5.03 -2.65
CA ALA A 66 4.09 -5.32 -2.43
C ALA A 66 4.81 -4.14 -1.76
N LEU A 67 4.50 -2.89 -2.12
CA LEU A 67 5.06 -1.70 -1.46
C LEU A 67 4.64 -1.61 0.01
N ASN A 68 3.38 -1.91 0.32
CA ASN A 68 2.89 -1.94 1.70
C ASN A 68 3.65 -2.95 2.56
N GLN A 69 3.88 -4.16 2.03
CA GLN A 69 4.62 -5.23 2.71
C GLN A 69 6.11 -4.89 2.84
N TYR A 70 6.71 -4.32 1.80
CA TYR A 70 8.08 -3.82 1.87
C TYR A 70 8.24 -2.76 2.97
N GLY A 71 7.23 -1.90 3.13
CA GLY A 71 7.13 -0.90 4.18
C GLY A 71 6.77 -1.39 5.59
N SER A 72 6.52 -2.69 5.79
CA SER A 72 6.18 -3.24 7.10
C SER A 72 7.40 -3.67 7.92
N GLN A 73 8.59 -3.61 7.31
CA GLN A 73 9.86 -3.93 7.95
C GLN A 73 10.61 -2.66 8.35
N PRO A 74 11.58 -2.72 9.29
CA PRO A 74 12.44 -1.57 9.59
C PRO A 74 13.13 -1.05 8.32
N LEU A 75 12.90 0.23 8.00
CA LEU A 75 13.42 0.84 6.78
C LEU A 75 14.74 1.57 7.05
N SER A 76 15.79 1.21 6.32
CA SER A 76 17.03 1.99 6.28
C SER A 76 16.82 3.28 5.48
N LYS A 77 17.71 4.27 5.66
CA LYS A 77 17.68 5.52 4.88
C LYS A 77 17.72 5.27 3.37
N GLU A 78 18.48 4.27 2.93
CA GLU A 78 18.57 3.87 1.52
C GLU A 78 17.21 3.37 1.00
N VAL A 79 16.54 2.52 1.79
CA VAL A 79 15.22 1.99 1.47
C VAL A 79 14.17 3.11 1.39
N ILE A 80 14.22 4.08 2.32
CA ILE A 80 13.34 5.25 2.29
C ILE A 80 13.53 6.05 0.99
N ASN A 81 14.78 6.29 0.59
CA ASN A 81 15.08 6.98 -0.67
C ASN A 81 14.57 6.21 -1.90
N LYS A 82 14.64 4.87 -1.89
CA LYS A 82 14.05 4.03 -2.94
C LYS A 82 12.54 4.15 -2.99
N ILE A 83 11.86 4.14 -1.85
CA ILE A 83 10.39 4.29 -1.78
C ILE A 83 9.96 5.69 -2.22
N LEU A 84 10.73 6.72 -1.88
CA LEU A 84 10.42 8.11 -2.23
C LEU A 84 10.28 8.36 -3.74
N THR A 85 10.90 7.56 -4.61
CA THR A 85 10.77 7.74 -6.06
C THR A 85 9.34 7.44 -6.55
N PHE A 86 8.59 6.61 -5.83
CA PHE A 86 7.24 6.18 -6.19
C PHE A 86 6.14 7.21 -5.86
N VAL A 87 6.51 8.35 -5.26
CA VAL A 87 5.58 9.50 -5.13
C VAL A 87 5.16 10.07 -6.48
N ASN A 88 5.94 9.80 -7.54
CA ASN A 88 5.68 10.21 -8.92
C ASN A 88 5.22 9.05 -9.82
N ASP A 89 4.82 7.91 -9.23
CA ASP A 89 4.39 6.75 -10.00
C ASP A 89 3.17 7.06 -10.87
N SER A 90 3.05 6.44 -12.05
CA SER A 90 1.88 6.61 -12.92
C SER A 90 0.60 6.14 -12.24
N SER A 91 0.69 5.12 -11.39
CA SER A 91 -0.44 4.58 -10.64
C SER A 91 -0.77 5.39 -9.40
N ALA A 92 -2.02 5.84 -9.29
CA ALA A 92 -2.50 6.50 -8.08
C ALA A 92 -2.54 5.55 -6.86
N LEU A 93 -2.68 4.24 -7.06
CA LEU A 93 -2.63 3.26 -5.97
C LEU A 93 -1.22 3.18 -5.38
N VAL A 94 -0.20 3.20 -6.23
CA VAL A 94 1.20 3.17 -5.81
C VAL A 94 1.61 4.49 -5.17
N ARG A 95 1.23 5.64 -5.73
CA ARG A 95 1.46 6.95 -5.08
C ARG A 95 0.81 7.02 -3.70
N ASN A 96 -0.45 6.60 -3.59
CA ASN A 96 -1.18 6.52 -2.32
C ASN A 96 -0.42 5.66 -1.30
N GLU A 97 -0.06 4.43 -1.67
CA GLU A 97 0.62 3.53 -0.76
C GLU A 97 2.02 4.01 -0.38
N THR A 98 2.70 4.72 -1.28
CA THR A 98 3.97 5.38 -1.00
C THR A 98 3.81 6.37 0.17
N ILE A 99 2.79 7.23 0.12
CA ILE A 99 2.51 8.19 1.21
C ILE A 99 2.20 7.45 2.52
N LEU A 100 1.35 6.42 2.46
CA LEU A 100 0.96 5.65 3.65
C LEU A 100 2.16 4.94 4.29
N THR A 101 3.03 4.36 3.47
CA THR A 101 4.25 3.68 3.92
C THR A 101 5.23 4.65 4.56
N LEU A 102 5.48 5.80 3.91
CA LEU A 102 6.34 6.86 4.48
C LEU A 102 5.74 7.48 5.74
N GLY A 103 4.41 7.55 5.85
CA GLY A 103 3.68 8.04 7.03
C GLY A 103 3.89 7.22 8.30
N LYS A 104 4.31 5.95 8.19
CA LYS A 104 4.65 5.09 9.33
C LYS A 104 5.96 5.53 10.01
N LEU A 105 6.78 6.34 9.33
CA LEU A 105 8.08 6.77 9.82
C LEU A 105 7.96 7.96 10.78
N ASN A 106 8.55 7.84 11.97
CA ASN A 106 8.55 8.90 12.97
C ASN A 106 9.77 9.81 12.94
N GLN A 107 10.86 9.38 12.32
CA GLN A 107 12.17 10.05 12.43
C GLN A 107 12.53 10.92 11.21
N VAL A 108 11.72 10.91 10.15
CA VAL A 108 12.02 11.64 8.91
C VAL A 108 10.85 12.57 8.58
N ASP A 109 11.15 13.87 8.52
CA ASP A 109 10.20 14.86 8.04
C ASP A 109 10.24 14.91 6.51
N LEU A 110 9.15 14.48 5.88
CA LEU A 110 8.96 14.47 4.43
C LEU A 110 7.90 15.49 4.00
N SER A 111 7.50 16.41 4.89
CA SER A 111 6.38 17.33 4.67
C SER A 111 6.53 18.12 3.37
N LYS A 112 7.72 18.64 3.06
CA LYS A 112 7.97 19.39 1.80
C LYS A 112 7.71 18.57 0.54
N ILE A 113 8.03 17.27 0.55
CA ILE A 113 7.80 16.37 -0.59
C ILE A 113 6.31 16.03 -0.67
N ILE A 114 5.70 15.66 0.45
CA ILE A 114 4.29 15.25 0.50
C ILE A 114 3.34 16.41 0.20
N GLU A 115 3.73 17.65 0.52
CA GLU A 115 2.96 18.86 0.20
C GLU A 115 2.69 19.01 -1.30
N LEU A 116 3.64 18.60 -2.15
CA LEU A 116 3.46 18.61 -3.61
C LEU A 116 2.32 17.70 -4.07
N LEU A 117 1.97 16.67 -3.28
CA LEU A 117 0.90 15.74 -3.60
C LEU A 117 -0.49 16.23 -3.18
N LEU A 118 -0.59 17.41 -2.54
CA LEU A 118 -1.88 18.06 -2.28
C LEU A 118 -2.59 18.53 -3.57
N ILE A 119 -1.87 18.60 -4.69
CA ILE A 119 -2.41 18.95 -6.00
C ILE A 119 -2.48 17.75 -6.96
N ASP A 120 -2.30 16.52 -6.44
CA ASP A 120 -2.42 15.30 -7.25
C ASP A 120 -3.78 15.24 -7.96
N SER A 121 -3.81 14.74 -9.20
CA SER A 121 -5.04 14.65 -9.98
C SER A 121 -6.09 13.74 -9.34
N VAL A 122 -5.65 12.74 -8.57
CA VAL A 122 -6.51 11.75 -7.93
C VAL A 122 -6.77 12.10 -6.47
N ARG A 123 -8.05 12.19 -6.11
CA ARG A 123 -8.52 12.53 -4.77
C ARG A 123 -7.94 11.64 -3.66
N LEU A 124 -7.80 10.35 -3.92
CA LEU A 124 -7.22 9.40 -2.95
C LEU A 124 -5.80 9.82 -2.52
N VAL A 125 -4.95 10.21 -3.47
CA VAL A 125 -3.57 10.62 -3.19
C VAL A 125 -3.55 11.92 -2.39
N ARG A 126 -4.39 12.90 -2.76
CA ARG A 126 -4.54 14.16 -2.01
C ARG A 126 -4.97 13.92 -0.57
N ILE A 127 -5.95 13.04 -0.34
CA ILE A 127 -6.41 12.68 1.02
C ILE A 127 -5.26 12.09 1.83
N SER A 128 -4.50 11.15 1.27
CA SER A 128 -3.34 10.56 1.95
C SER A 128 -2.25 11.58 2.28
N ALA A 129 -2.00 12.53 1.37
CA ALA A 129 -1.09 13.65 1.63
C ALA A 129 -1.58 14.54 2.78
N ALA A 130 -2.86 14.92 2.78
CA ALA A 130 -3.45 15.72 3.85
C ALA A 130 -3.45 14.99 5.20
N ARG A 131 -3.66 13.67 5.19
CA ARG A 131 -3.53 12.82 6.38
C ARG A 131 -2.12 12.84 6.94
N TYR A 132 -1.11 12.58 6.11
CA TYR A 132 0.30 12.63 6.51
C TYR A 132 0.65 13.97 7.17
N LEU A 133 0.32 15.08 6.50
CA LEU A 133 0.66 16.43 6.96
C LEU A 133 -0.07 16.80 8.26
N SER A 134 -1.32 16.37 8.42
CA SER A 134 -2.10 16.60 9.64
C SER A 134 -1.48 16.03 10.91
N MET A 135 -0.61 15.03 10.78
CA MET A 135 0.03 14.34 11.90
C MET A 135 1.44 14.84 12.20
N LYS A 136 2.04 15.63 11.30
CA LYS A 136 3.48 15.94 11.32
C LYS A 136 3.82 17.43 11.38
N ASN A 137 3.00 18.30 10.80
CA ASN A 137 3.41 19.70 10.62
C ASN A 137 2.25 20.69 10.78
N ASN A 138 2.30 21.49 11.85
CA ASN A 138 1.33 22.55 12.12
C ASN A 138 1.44 23.75 11.15
N GLU A 139 2.63 24.05 10.63
CA GLU A 139 2.86 25.17 9.69
C GLU A 139 2.18 24.90 8.34
N VAL A 140 2.21 23.65 7.87
CA VAL A 140 1.58 23.25 6.59
C VAL A 140 0.05 23.35 6.64
N LEU A 141 -0.55 23.35 7.84
CA LEU A 141 -2.00 23.49 7.99
C LEU A 141 -2.52 24.85 7.47
N GLU A 142 -1.66 25.86 7.43
CA GLU A 142 -2.01 27.18 6.95
C GLU A 142 -1.92 27.34 5.43
N HIS A 143 -1.29 26.39 4.73
CA HIS A 143 -1.11 26.43 3.29
C HIS A 143 -2.45 26.28 2.54
N ASN A 144 -2.64 27.09 1.49
CA ASN A 144 -3.92 27.16 0.75
C ASN A 144 -4.32 25.82 0.13
N ASN A 145 -3.36 25.05 -0.37
CA ASN A 145 -3.63 23.72 -0.95
C ASN A 145 -4.12 22.75 0.14
N TYR A 146 -3.50 22.79 1.33
CA TYR A 146 -3.94 21.95 2.45
C TYR A 146 -5.36 22.30 2.88
N LYS A 147 -5.68 23.60 3.04
CA LYS A 147 -7.04 24.05 3.40
C LYS A 147 -8.12 23.54 2.45
N LYS A 148 -7.83 23.47 1.14
CA LYS A 148 -8.73 22.89 0.13
C LYS A 148 -8.92 21.39 0.34
N VAL A 149 -7.83 20.63 0.41
CA VAL A 149 -7.85 19.16 0.52
C VAL A 149 -8.34 18.68 1.88
N LYS A 150 -8.16 19.47 2.95
CA LYS A 150 -8.65 19.17 4.30
C LYS A 150 -10.14 18.84 4.31
N LYS A 151 -10.95 19.48 3.47
CA LYS A 151 -12.38 19.16 3.33
C LYS A 151 -12.59 17.76 2.76
N GLU A 152 -11.80 17.35 1.77
CA GLU A 152 -11.84 16.01 1.18
C GLU A 152 -11.50 14.94 2.22
N TYR A 153 -10.45 15.18 3.02
CA TYR A 153 -10.01 14.27 4.08
C TYR A 153 -11.02 14.19 5.22
N LEU A 154 -11.53 15.32 5.73
CA LEU A 154 -12.57 15.32 6.77
C LEU A 154 -13.85 14.62 6.31
N ASN A 155 -14.21 14.73 5.03
CA ASN A 155 -15.34 14.00 4.48
C ASN A 155 -15.09 12.49 4.45
N GLU A 156 -13.88 12.04 4.11
CA GLU A 156 -13.51 10.62 4.17
C GLU A 156 -13.63 10.07 5.60
N LEU A 157 -13.10 10.79 6.59
CA LEU A 157 -13.25 10.42 8.00
C LEU A 157 -14.72 10.30 8.43
N LYS A 158 -15.56 11.25 7.99
CA LYS A 158 -17.00 11.24 8.30
C LYS A 158 -17.72 10.06 7.66
N VAL A 159 -17.44 9.74 6.40
CA VAL A 159 -18.05 8.61 5.70
C VAL A 159 -17.70 7.28 6.36
N ASN A 160 -16.49 7.17 6.92
CA ASN A 160 -16.04 5.96 7.61
C ASN A 160 -16.42 5.90 9.10
N ALA A 161 -17.10 6.93 9.63
CA ALA A 161 -17.35 7.09 11.07
C ALA A 161 -18.28 6.01 11.67
N ASP A 162 -19.07 5.32 10.86
CA ASP A 162 -19.94 4.24 11.33
C ASP A 162 -19.15 2.96 11.69
N PHE A 163 -17.88 2.87 11.26
CA PHE A 163 -16.99 1.76 11.57
C PHE A 163 -15.97 2.14 12.65
N ALA A 164 -15.63 1.19 13.52
CA ALA A 164 -14.62 1.40 14.57
C ALA A 164 -13.26 1.91 14.04
N PRO A 165 -12.73 1.41 12.91
CA PRO A 165 -11.52 1.98 12.31
C PRO A 165 -11.66 3.46 11.91
N GLY A 166 -12.83 3.91 11.44
CA GLY A 166 -13.05 5.31 11.10
C GLY A 166 -13.08 6.22 12.32
N GLN A 167 -13.73 5.79 13.41
CA GLN A 167 -13.67 6.48 14.70
C GLN A 167 -12.23 6.59 15.22
N HIS A 168 -11.44 5.53 15.07
CA HIS A 168 -10.02 5.56 15.41
C HIS A 168 -9.24 6.59 14.56
N GLN A 169 -9.50 6.68 13.25
CA GLN A 169 -8.86 7.69 12.40
C GLN A 169 -9.23 9.13 12.78
N ILE A 170 -10.49 9.37 13.17
CA ILE A 170 -10.93 10.66 13.72
C ILE A 170 -10.14 11.00 14.98
N ALA A 171 -9.98 10.04 15.91
CA ALA A 171 -9.20 10.24 17.12
C ALA A 171 -7.73 10.57 16.84
N LEU A 172 -7.09 9.88 15.90
CA LEU A 172 -5.72 10.17 15.46
C LEU A 172 -5.59 11.58 14.88
N TYR A 173 -6.54 11.99 14.03
CA TYR A 173 -6.58 13.34 13.45
C TYR A 173 -6.63 14.44 14.51
N HIS A 174 -7.48 14.27 15.54
CA HIS A 174 -7.57 15.25 16.63
C HIS A 174 -6.37 15.23 17.56
N SER A 175 -5.76 14.06 17.78
CA SER A 175 -4.56 13.92 18.62
C SER A 175 -3.33 14.58 17.99
N GLY A 176 -3.19 14.51 16.67
CA GLY A 176 -2.09 15.14 15.93
C GLY A 176 -2.05 16.67 16.05
N LYS A 177 -3.20 17.31 16.28
CA LYS A 177 -3.33 18.77 16.40
C LYS A 177 -3.11 19.35 17.80
N ARG A 178 -3.00 18.49 18.83
CA ARG A 178 -2.83 18.92 20.22
C ARG A 178 -1.35 19.04 20.63
N LYS A 179 -0.43 18.84 19.69
CA LYS A 179 1.02 19.02 19.85
C LYS A 179 1.43 20.37 19.28
#